data_AF-A0A2G0PJY0-F1
#
_entry.id   AF-A0A2G0PJY0-F1
#
_cell.length_a   1.000
_cell.length_b   1.000
_cell.length_c   1.000
_cell.angle_alpha   90.00
_cell.angle_beta   90.00
_cell.angle_gamma   90.00
#
_symmetry.space_group_name_H-M   'P 1'
#
loop_
_entity.id
_entity.type
_entity.pdbx_description
1 polymer ?
#
loop_
_entity_poly.entity_id
_entity_poly.type
_entity_poly.pdbx_seq_one_letter_code
_entity_poly.pdbx_strand_id
1 'polypeptide(L)' 'MSACGDALNGEDWPFVWRINAPTTTINYAVAGGSYCGDPLRSWGNKKLECPFQKISPSHTILQFGYNP' A
#
# COMPACT_ATOMS: atom_id res chain seq x y z
N MET A 1 3.56 -32.56 -3.33
CA MET A 1 3.34 -32.87 -1.90
C MET A 1 3.93 -31.68 -1.15
N SER A 2 3.13 -30.93 -0.40
CA SER A 2 3.64 -29.79 0.39
C SER A 2 3.86 -30.25 1.83
N ALA A 3 5.01 -29.94 2.42
CA ALA A 3 5.42 -30.36 3.76
C ALA A 3 5.34 -29.20 4.77
N CYS A 4 5.37 -29.54 6.06
CA CYS A 4 5.43 -28.55 7.13
C CYS A 4 6.75 -27.76 7.03
N GLY A 5 6.65 -26.45 6.78
CA GLY A 5 7.81 -25.57 6.55
C GLY A 5 7.97 -25.11 5.10
N ASP A 6 7.22 -25.69 4.16
CA ASP A 6 7.18 -25.15 2.79
C ASP A 6 6.58 -23.75 2.77
N ALA A 7 7.08 -22.93 1.87
CA ALA A 7 6.50 -21.63 1.58
C ALA A 7 5.07 -21.85 1.04
N LEU A 8 4.07 -21.55 1.89
CA LEU A 8 2.65 -21.58 1.50
C LEU A 8 2.30 -20.48 0.49
N ASN A 9 3.10 -19.41 0.50
CA ASN A 9 3.02 -18.30 -0.44
C ASN A 9 4.12 -18.50 -1.49
N GLY A 10 3.86 -18.11 -2.74
CA GLY A 10 4.78 -18.35 -3.87
C GLY A 10 6.19 -17.78 -3.66
N GLU A 11 7.10 -18.10 -4.59
CA GLU A 11 8.53 -17.74 -4.59
C GLU A 11 8.81 -16.24 -4.32
N ASP A 12 7.85 -15.36 -4.57
CA ASP A 12 7.95 -13.91 -4.35
C ASP A 12 7.80 -13.49 -2.88
N TRP A 13 7.20 -14.35 -2.03
CA TRP A 13 6.84 -14.02 -0.65
C TRP A 13 8.00 -13.58 0.26
N PRO A 14 9.24 -14.12 0.13
CA PRO A 14 10.40 -13.62 0.87
C PRO A 14 10.71 -12.14 0.61
N PHE A 15 10.28 -11.61 -0.54
CA PHE A 15 10.48 -10.22 -0.93
C PHE A 15 9.27 -9.33 -0.61
N VAL A 16 8.18 -9.91 -0.08
CA VAL A 16 6.96 -9.19 0.26
C VAL A 16 7.08 -8.53 1.62
N TRP A 17 6.88 -7.22 1.66
CA TRP A 17 6.87 -6.43 2.89
C TRP A 17 5.45 -5.95 3.14
N ARG A 18 4.80 -6.54 4.16
CA ARG A 18 3.43 -6.16 4.52
C ARG A 18 3.41 -5.00 5.50
N ILE A 19 2.73 -3.93 5.12
CA ILE A 19 2.51 -2.74 5.93
C ILE A 19 1.06 -2.75 6.39
N ASN A 20 0.84 -2.93 7.69
CA ASN A 20 -0.50 -2.86 8.28
C ASN A 20 -0.76 -1.43 8.75
N ALA A 21 -1.80 -0.81 8.21
CA ALA A 21 -2.23 0.52 8.58
C ALA A 21 -3.73 0.52 8.95
N PRO A 22 -4.18 1.43 9.82
CA PRO A 22 -5.61 1.61 10.06
C PRO A 22 -6.31 2.05 8.76
N THR A 23 -7.57 1.64 8.61
CA THR A 23 -8.42 2.05 7.48
C THR A 23 -8.52 3.57 7.45
N THR A 24 -7.96 4.20 6.41
CA THR A 24 -7.75 5.65 6.43
C THR A 24 -8.96 6.47 5.99
N THR A 25 -9.04 7.64 6.62
CA THR A 25 -9.90 8.76 6.34
C THR A 25 -9.92 9.11 4.85
N ILE A 26 -11.12 9.16 4.30
CA ILE A 26 -11.38 9.61 2.94
C ILE A 26 -11.09 11.11 2.85
N ASN A 27 -10.13 11.51 2.03
CA ASN A 27 -9.87 12.93 1.77
C ASN A 27 -10.60 13.34 0.49
N TYR A 28 -11.54 14.29 0.62
CA TYR A 28 -12.31 14.82 -0.48
C TYR A 28 -11.60 16.02 -1.11
N ALA A 29 -11.66 16.12 -2.44
CA ALA A 29 -11.26 17.33 -3.13
C ALA A 29 -12.20 18.49 -2.74
N VAL A 30 -11.64 19.68 -2.52
CA VAL A 30 -12.40 20.89 -2.16
C VAL A 30 -12.37 21.85 -3.34
N ALA A 31 -13.54 22.34 -3.75
CA ALA A 31 -13.64 23.33 -4.82
C ALA A 31 -12.86 24.59 -4.44
N GLY A 32 -11.91 25.01 -5.30
CA GLY A 32 -10.99 26.12 -5.04
C GLY A 32 -9.67 25.72 -4.37
N GLY A 33 -9.52 24.47 -3.92
CA GLY A 33 -8.27 23.92 -3.37
C GLY A 33 -7.65 22.78 -4.19
N SER A 34 -8.31 22.33 -5.26
CA SER A 34 -7.86 21.24 -6.14
C SER A 34 -7.80 21.70 -7.59
N TYR A 35 -6.81 21.22 -8.34
CA TYR A 35 -6.58 21.62 -9.74
C TYR A 35 -7.24 20.64 -10.72
N CYS A 36 -7.39 21.06 -11.98
CA CYS A 36 -7.84 20.16 -13.03
C CYS A 36 -6.84 19.00 -13.16
N GLY A 37 -7.32 17.77 -12.95
CA GLY A 37 -6.48 16.56 -12.93
C GLY A 37 -6.23 15.98 -11.52
N ASP A 38 -6.56 16.71 -10.46
CA ASP A 38 -6.55 16.14 -9.10
C ASP A 38 -7.69 15.12 -8.93
N PRO A 39 -7.46 14.02 -8.19
CA PRO A 39 -8.51 13.04 -7.92
C PRO A 39 -9.61 13.67 -7.06
N LEU A 40 -10.87 13.52 -7.50
CA LEU A 40 -12.06 14.00 -6.78
C LEU A 40 -12.19 13.45 -5.35
N ARG A 41 -11.54 12.31 -5.09
CA ARG A 41 -11.45 11.65 -3.81
C ARG A 41 -10.14 10.88 -3.75
N SER A 42 -9.42 11.00 -2.64
CA SER A 42 -8.29 10.11 -2.36
C SER A 42 -8.68 9.16 -1.24
N TRP A 43 -8.66 7.89 -1.59
CA TRP A 43 -8.79 6.78 -0.66
C TRP A 43 -7.38 6.41 -0.21
N GLY A 44 -7.20 6.16 1.07
CA GLY A 44 -5.98 5.57 1.58
C GLY A 44 -4.88 6.55 1.95
N ASN A 45 -3.86 5.96 2.57
CA ASN A 45 -2.70 6.64 3.10
C ASN A 45 -1.70 6.93 1.98
N LYS A 46 -2.08 7.68 0.93
CA LYS A 46 -1.14 8.08 -0.13
C LYS A 46 0.13 8.74 0.43
N LYS A 47 -0.02 9.48 1.53
CA LYS A 47 1.09 10.08 2.30
C LYS A 47 2.02 9.05 2.94
N LEU A 48 1.55 7.82 3.17
CA LEU A 48 2.32 6.69 3.66
C LEU A 48 2.84 5.84 2.49
N GLU A 49 2.01 5.54 1.51
CA GLU A 49 2.37 4.70 0.35
C GLU A 49 3.50 5.33 -0.47
N CYS A 50 3.42 6.63 -0.77
CA CYS A 50 4.41 7.34 -1.57
C CYS A 50 5.84 7.28 -0.98
N PRO A 51 6.08 7.64 0.31
CA PRO A 51 7.42 7.50 0.87
C PRO A 51 7.84 6.04 0.99
N PHE A 52 6.94 5.11 1.34
CA PHE A 52 7.29 3.69 1.41
C PHE A 52 7.73 3.12 0.06
N GLN A 53 7.04 3.46 -1.03
CA GLN A 53 7.43 3.11 -2.39
C GLN A 53 8.78 3.73 -2.80
N LYS A 54 9.12 4.91 -2.26
CA LYS A 54 10.37 5.60 -2.57
C LYS A 54 11.57 5.01 -1.83
N ILE A 55 11.39 4.56 -0.59
CA ILE A 55 12.46 4.00 0.24
C ILE A 55 12.61 2.48 0.07
N SER A 56 11.57 1.79 -0.41
CA SER A 56 11.63 0.35 -0.60
C SER A 56 12.69 -0.01 -1.65
N PRO A 57 13.51 -1.04 -1.39
CA PRO A 57 14.40 -1.57 -2.41
C PRO A 57 13.62 -1.98 -3.66
N SER A 58 14.22 -1.84 -4.84
CA SER A 58 13.54 -2.10 -6.12
C SER A 58 13.08 -3.55 -6.33
N HIS A 59 13.63 -4.49 -5.56
CA HIS A 59 13.31 -5.92 -5.63
C HIS A 59 12.28 -6.36 -4.58
N THR A 60 11.78 -5.44 -3.73
CA THR A 60 10.77 -5.80 -2.72
C THR A 60 9.36 -5.45 -3.21
N ILE A 61 8.39 -6.23 -2.74
CA ILE A 61 6.99 -6.09 -3.08
C ILE A 61 6.27 -5.51 -1.86
N LEU A 62 5.84 -4.26 -1.93
CA LEU A 62 5.08 -3.65 -0.83
C LEU A 62 3.61 -4.10 -0.88
N GLN A 63 3.13 -4.68 0.22
CA GLN A 63 1.73 -5.05 0.39
C GLN A 63 1.10 -4.19 1.49
N PHE A 64 0.12 -3.35 1.14
CA PHE A 64 -0.61 -2.54 2.11
C PHE A 64 -1.88 -3.26 2.57
N GLY A 65 -1.96 -3.54 3.87
CA GLY A 65 -3.16 -4.07 4.52
C GLY A 65 -3.86 -2.97 5.31
N TYR A 66 -5.12 -2.70 4.99
CA TYR A 66 -5.95 -1.77 5.75
C TYR A 66 -6.89 -2.57 6.63
N ASN A 67 -6.65 -2.52 7.95
CA ASN A 67 -7.52 -3.16 8.93
C ASN A 67 -8.31 -2.08 9.69
N PRO A 68 -9.56 -2.35 10.10
CA PRO A 68 -10.33 -1.45 10.97
C PRO A 68 -9.72 -1.31 12.37
#